data_AF-A0A841JQL0-F1
#
_entry.id   AF-A0A841JQL0-F1
#
_cell.length_a   1.000
_cell.length_b   1.000
_cell.length_c   1.000
_cell.angle_alpha   90.00
_cell.angle_beta   90.00
_cell.angle_gamma   90.00
#
_symmetry.space_group_name_H-M   'P 1'
#
loop_
_entity.id
_entity.type
_entity.pdbx_description
1 polymer ?
#
loop_
_entity_poly.entity_id
_entity_poly.type
_entity_poly.pdbx_seq_one_letter_code
_entity_poly.pdbx_strand_id
1 'polypeptide(L)'
;MPERSQNSYPLLREFREFYAEIARLRQIAEGSRAGGQATPGLRQASVAAATPEADGAGGVSLAIETDDAVASRVWYEMTRYLDHKMYEVKAAASSFSHDILDQMLYIMAAYADETFLCLVEWSGKDYWSDRLMELRLFRSQVAGQEIFRRIDRLLARQDYGTEELAAVYLMTLALGFKGQYLREPNSIEIYRRKLFDRLLLTNPDLGWDGRRIFPEAYRHTVTEGAPVKMPEPKKWWGVVAAIVGAWLIVSTIAWLVVVGPTRKNLSVTRHALAVVTSQHSTAETTAKWSSLVFEQQGDAFQLPLPATLSVKRTATGNVVAPLLIGVEVSGGNSTASRIKEWLSSGLSRFPINPYSAAAQTKSVASVQQVSTPDGITAGDTTSFFLVDPGLSAQDLALHPTLTFPSRESAGAAAVTLSIPDRTPVATP
;
A
#
# COMPACT_ATOMS: atom_id res chain seq x y z
N MET A 1 -44.85 -14.03 0.23
CA MET A 1 -45.34 -12.73 0.72
C MET A 1 -44.70 -11.63 -0.12
N PRO A 2 -45.49 -10.68 -0.63
CA PRO A 2 -45.26 -10.08 -1.95
C PRO A 2 -44.34 -8.84 -1.91
N GLU A 3 -43.49 -8.72 -2.94
CA GLU A 3 -43.11 -7.49 -3.68
C GLU A 3 -43.02 -6.12 -2.97
N ARG A 4 -42.58 -6.01 -1.71
CA ARG A 4 -42.13 -4.70 -1.20
C ARG A 4 -40.82 -4.23 -1.82
N SER A 5 -40.01 -5.12 -2.39
CA SER A 5 -38.57 -4.86 -2.60
C SER A 5 -38.18 -3.99 -3.80
N GLN A 6 -39.10 -3.49 -4.63
CA GLN A 6 -38.73 -2.60 -5.75
C GLN A 6 -39.37 -1.19 -5.70
N ASN A 7 -40.39 -0.97 -4.85
CA ASN A 7 -41.09 0.31 -4.72
C ASN A 7 -40.98 0.95 -3.31
N SER A 8 -40.12 0.47 -2.42
CA SER A 8 -40.18 0.83 -0.99
C SER A 8 -39.70 2.24 -0.63
N TYR A 9 -38.98 2.97 -1.50
CA TYR A 9 -38.40 4.28 -1.17
C TYR A 9 -38.48 5.28 -2.33
N PRO A 10 -39.63 5.96 -2.50
CA PRO A 10 -39.86 6.97 -3.53
C PRO A 10 -39.01 8.24 -3.41
N LEU A 11 -38.85 8.85 -2.24
CA LEU A 11 -37.96 10.00 -2.03
C LEU A 11 -36.49 9.64 -2.32
N LEU A 12 -36.02 8.44 -1.98
CA LEU A 12 -34.65 8.05 -2.35
C LEU A 12 -34.46 7.92 -3.86
N ARG A 13 -35.48 7.46 -4.58
CA ARG A 13 -35.47 7.41 -6.04
C ARG A 13 -35.39 8.82 -6.62
N GLU A 14 -36.27 9.71 -6.20
CA GLU A 14 -36.32 11.10 -6.67
C GLU A 14 -34.99 11.82 -6.38
N PHE A 15 -34.37 11.59 -5.22
CA PHE A 15 -33.07 12.17 -4.89
C PHE A 15 -31.93 11.63 -5.77
N ARG A 16 -31.98 10.35 -6.15
CA ARG A 16 -31.00 9.76 -7.08
C ARG A 16 -31.14 10.34 -8.49
N GLU A 17 -32.37 10.57 -8.96
CA GLU A 17 -32.63 11.23 -10.24
C GLU A 17 -32.10 12.67 -10.23
N PHE A 18 -32.29 13.39 -9.13
CA PHE A 18 -31.69 14.71 -8.92
C PHE A 18 -30.16 14.68 -8.98
N TYR A 19 -29.52 13.71 -8.31
CA TYR A 19 -28.07 13.59 -8.36
C TYR A 19 -27.55 13.30 -9.77
N ALA A 20 -28.27 12.49 -10.56
CA ALA A 20 -27.92 12.25 -11.96
C ALA A 20 -27.94 13.54 -12.78
N GLU A 21 -28.92 14.43 -12.54
CA GLU A 21 -28.99 15.73 -13.20
C GLU A 21 -27.86 16.67 -12.76
N ILE A 22 -27.52 16.70 -11.46
CA ILE A 22 -26.35 17.44 -10.96
C ILE A 22 -25.07 16.95 -11.66
N ALA A 23 -24.88 15.64 -11.75
CA ALA A 23 -23.70 15.07 -12.40
C ALA A 23 -23.61 15.43 -13.88
N ARG A 24 -24.75 15.43 -14.59
CA ARG A 24 -24.85 15.87 -15.99
C ARG A 24 -24.49 17.36 -16.14
N LEU A 25 -25.05 18.22 -15.30
CA LEU A 25 -24.80 19.66 -15.35
C LEU A 25 -23.36 20.00 -14.96
N ARG A 26 -22.79 19.25 -14.02
CA ARG A 26 -21.37 19.33 -13.68
C ARG A 26 -20.48 19.00 -14.88
N GLN A 27 -20.79 17.96 -15.65
CA GLN A 27 -20.04 17.64 -16.87
C GLN A 27 -20.05 18.78 -17.89
N ILE A 28 -21.18 19.49 -18.02
CA ILE A 28 -21.29 20.67 -18.89
C ILE A 28 -20.40 21.80 -18.37
N ALA A 29 -20.43 22.07 -17.06
CA ALA A 29 -19.60 23.10 -16.42
C ALA A 29 -18.09 22.79 -16.47
N GLU A 30 -17.69 21.53 -16.37
CA GLU A 30 -16.29 21.11 -16.48
C GLU A 30 -15.81 21.05 -17.95
N GLY A 31 -16.71 20.71 -18.88
CA GLY A 31 -16.43 20.67 -20.31
C GLY A 31 -16.08 22.02 -20.93
N SER A 32 -16.69 23.12 -20.46
CA SER A 32 -16.36 24.48 -20.91
C SER A 32 -14.93 24.89 -20.52
N ARG A 33 -14.43 24.45 -19.37
CA ARG A 33 -13.05 24.67 -18.93
C ARG A 33 -12.04 24.01 -19.86
N ALA A 34 -12.30 22.77 -20.26
CA ALA A 34 -11.40 22.04 -21.16
C ALA A 34 -11.29 22.72 -22.54
N GLY A 35 -12.37 23.37 -23.00
CA GLY A 35 -12.36 24.20 -24.21
C GLY A 35 -11.66 25.56 -24.04
N GLY A 36 -11.78 26.19 -22.86
CA GLY A 36 -11.20 27.51 -22.57
C GLY A 36 -9.70 27.51 -22.21
N GLN A 37 -9.13 26.38 -21.80
CA GLN A 37 -7.69 26.27 -21.48
C GLN A 37 -6.80 26.02 -22.71
N ALA A 38 -7.37 25.78 -23.88
CA ALA A 38 -6.64 25.84 -25.14
C ALA A 38 -6.45 27.31 -25.55
N THR A 39 -5.22 27.81 -25.34
CA THR A 39 -4.66 29.07 -25.90
C THR A 39 -4.89 30.38 -25.12
N PRO A 40 -4.03 30.70 -24.12
CA PRO A 40 -3.92 32.05 -23.57
C PRO A 40 -2.98 32.93 -24.44
N GLY A 41 -3.31 33.12 -25.73
CA GLY A 41 -2.42 33.83 -26.67
C GLY A 41 -3.05 34.65 -27.80
N LEU A 42 -4.38 34.61 -28.01
CA LEU A 42 -4.99 35.23 -29.20
C LEU A 42 -6.22 36.12 -28.92
N ARG A 43 -6.41 36.61 -27.69
CA ARG A 43 -7.57 37.49 -27.37
C ARG A 43 -7.37 38.99 -27.65
N GLN A 44 -6.27 39.40 -28.28
CA GLN A 44 -6.09 40.79 -28.75
C GLN A 44 -5.53 40.84 -30.17
N ALA A 45 -6.35 40.47 -31.15
CA ALA A 45 -6.21 40.96 -32.53
C ALA A 45 -7.42 40.50 -33.36
N SER A 46 -8.52 41.26 -33.31
CA SER A 46 -9.45 41.42 -34.44
C SER A 46 -10.61 42.34 -34.02
N VAL A 47 -10.29 43.62 -33.88
CA VAL A 47 -11.27 44.70 -34.08
C VAL A 47 -10.64 45.64 -35.09
N ALA A 48 -10.53 45.18 -36.33
CA ALA A 48 -10.16 46.05 -37.45
C ALA A 48 -10.68 45.44 -38.77
N ALA A 49 -11.73 46.11 -39.29
CA ALA A 49 -12.07 46.27 -40.70
C ALA A 49 -12.23 45.02 -41.60
N ALA A 50 -13.48 44.72 -42.00
CA ALA A 50 -13.81 44.38 -43.38
C ALA A 50 -15.33 44.52 -43.65
N THR A 51 -15.64 45.28 -44.69
CA THR A 51 -16.93 45.51 -45.37
C THR A 51 -17.51 44.20 -45.96
N PRO A 52 -18.81 44.09 -46.28
CA PRO A 52 -19.47 42.81 -46.54
C PRO A 52 -19.57 42.51 -48.05
N GLU A 53 -19.04 41.38 -48.51
CA GLU A 53 -19.48 40.75 -49.78
C GLU A 53 -19.35 39.21 -49.75
N ALA A 54 -20.46 38.59 -50.20
CA ALA A 54 -20.60 37.31 -50.91
C ALA A 54 -20.29 35.95 -50.24
N ASP A 55 -21.38 35.16 -50.13
CA ASP A 55 -21.54 33.73 -50.46
C ASP A 55 -20.48 32.69 -50.05
N GLY A 56 -20.90 31.76 -49.18
CA GLY A 56 -20.20 30.51 -48.95
C GLY A 56 -20.77 29.72 -47.78
N ALA A 57 -21.67 28.79 -48.08
CA ALA A 57 -22.31 27.90 -47.13
C ALA A 57 -21.32 27.09 -46.28
N GLY A 58 -21.66 26.90 -45.00
CA GLY A 58 -21.34 25.68 -44.27
C GLY A 58 -20.08 25.67 -43.39
N GLY A 59 -19.60 26.82 -42.92
CA GLY A 59 -18.70 26.83 -41.77
C GLY A 59 -19.50 26.70 -40.47
N VAL A 60 -19.57 25.50 -39.88
CA VAL A 60 -20.03 25.35 -38.48
C VAL A 60 -19.01 26.06 -37.60
N SER A 61 -19.26 27.35 -37.35
CA SER A 61 -18.60 28.07 -36.28
C SER A 61 -19.04 27.36 -35.00
N LEU A 62 -18.16 26.51 -34.44
CA LEU A 62 -18.22 26.11 -33.06
C LEU A 62 -18.12 27.41 -32.26
N ALA A 63 -19.27 28.04 -32.03
CA ALA A 63 -19.41 29.19 -31.18
C ALA A 63 -18.76 28.78 -29.86
N ILE A 64 -17.61 29.37 -29.55
CA ILE A 64 -16.99 29.27 -28.24
C ILE A 64 -18.03 29.93 -27.33
N GLU A 65 -18.91 29.11 -26.71
CA GLU A 65 -19.86 29.58 -25.72
C GLU A 65 -19.04 30.35 -24.69
N THR A 66 -19.34 31.62 -24.50
CA THR A 66 -18.68 32.42 -23.47
C THR A 66 -18.93 31.77 -22.12
N ASP A 67 -17.96 31.87 -21.20
CA ASP A 67 -18.09 31.32 -19.85
C ASP A 67 -19.40 31.74 -19.16
N ASP A 68 -19.84 32.98 -19.39
CA ASP A 68 -21.10 33.53 -18.88
C ASP A 68 -22.36 32.87 -19.49
N ALA A 69 -22.30 32.45 -20.77
CA ALA A 69 -23.39 31.76 -21.43
C ALA A 69 -23.56 30.34 -20.88
N VAL A 70 -22.44 29.65 -20.62
CA VAL A 70 -22.45 28.32 -19.99
C VAL A 70 -22.98 28.43 -18.56
N ALA A 71 -22.53 29.43 -17.79
CA ALA A 71 -23.02 29.68 -16.44
C ALA A 71 -24.54 29.92 -16.40
N SER A 72 -25.03 30.79 -17.29
CA SER A 72 -26.46 31.08 -17.43
C SER A 72 -27.27 29.84 -17.83
N ARG A 73 -26.73 29.01 -18.73
CA ARG A 73 -27.36 27.76 -19.18
C ARG A 73 -27.47 26.74 -18.05
N VAL A 74 -26.37 26.46 -17.35
CA VAL A 74 -26.34 25.51 -16.23
C VAL A 74 -27.31 25.95 -15.13
N TRP A 75 -27.34 27.25 -14.84
CA TRP A 75 -28.27 27.82 -13.87
C TRP A 75 -29.74 27.69 -14.31
N TYR A 76 -30.06 27.97 -15.57
CA TYR A 76 -31.41 27.86 -16.10
C TYR A 76 -31.90 26.41 -16.12
N GLU A 77 -31.05 25.46 -16.51
CA GLU A 77 -31.40 24.04 -16.51
C GLU A 77 -31.67 23.53 -15.09
N MET A 78 -30.83 23.90 -14.11
CA MET A 78 -31.08 23.58 -12.70
C MET A 78 -32.39 24.20 -12.20
N THR A 79 -32.62 25.47 -12.53
CA THR A 79 -33.85 26.17 -12.17
C THR A 79 -35.07 25.47 -12.74
N ARG A 80 -35.04 25.12 -14.02
CA ARG A 80 -36.11 24.40 -14.71
C ARG A 80 -36.35 23.04 -14.07
N TYR A 81 -35.30 22.31 -13.72
CA TYR A 81 -35.39 21.02 -13.05
C TYR A 81 -36.08 21.15 -11.68
N LEU A 82 -35.60 22.06 -10.83
CA LEU A 82 -36.17 22.25 -9.49
C LEU A 82 -37.61 22.79 -9.54
N ASP A 83 -37.93 23.66 -10.50
CA ASP A 83 -39.31 24.15 -10.69
C ASP A 83 -40.23 23.00 -11.10
N HIS A 84 -39.80 22.17 -12.06
CA HIS A 84 -40.54 20.98 -12.47
C HIS A 84 -40.77 20.03 -11.28
N LYS A 85 -39.73 19.74 -10.49
CA LYS A 85 -39.84 18.92 -9.28
C LYS A 85 -40.76 19.54 -8.22
N MET A 86 -40.73 20.86 -8.05
CA MET A 86 -41.68 21.53 -7.16
C MET A 86 -43.13 21.36 -7.64
N TYR A 87 -43.39 21.43 -8.94
CA TYR A 87 -44.73 21.18 -9.49
C TYR A 87 -45.15 19.71 -9.27
N GLU A 88 -44.27 18.75 -9.50
CA GLU A 88 -44.53 17.32 -9.25
C GLU A 88 -44.85 17.07 -7.77
N VAL A 89 -44.06 17.66 -6.86
CA VAL A 89 -44.27 17.60 -5.41
C VAL A 89 -45.64 18.15 -5.02
N LYS A 90 -46.03 19.31 -5.55
CA LYS A 90 -47.35 19.91 -5.30
C LYS A 90 -48.50 19.03 -5.80
N ALA A 91 -48.30 18.33 -6.91
CA ALA A 91 -49.27 17.37 -7.43
C ALA A 91 -49.32 16.06 -6.61
N ALA A 92 -48.18 15.60 -6.11
CA ALA A 92 -48.01 14.36 -5.36
C ALA A 92 -48.32 14.48 -3.85
N ALA A 93 -48.65 15.68 -3.37
CA ALA A 93 -48.89 15.99 -1.97
C ALA A 93 -50.03 15.21 -1.30
N SER A 94 -50.87 14.51 -2.07
CA SER A 94 -51.87 13.58 -1.53
C SER A 94 -51.25 12.28 -0.97
N SER A 95 -50.05 11.92 -1.41
CA SER A 95 -49.37 10.66 -1.06
C SER A 95 -48.27 10.80 0.00
N PHE A 96 -47.72 12.00 0.19
CA PHE A 96 -46.69 12.30 1.21
C PHE A 96 -47.10 13.51 2.05
N SER A 97 -46.58 13.59 3.27
CA SER A 97 -46.69 14.81 4.06
C SER A 97 -45.98 15.97 3.33
N HIS A 98 -46.69 17.07 3.12
CA HIS A 98 -46.16 18.31 2.53
C HIS A 98 -44.80 18.70 3.15
N ASP A 99 -44.67 18.60 4.47
CA ASP A 99 -43.45 18.92 5.21
C ASP A 99 -42.23 18.08 4.81
N ILE A 100 -42.43 16.82 4.41
CA ILE A 100 -41.33 15.92 4.00
C ILE A 100 -40.85 16.29 2.59
N LEU A 101 -41.79 16.55 1.68
CA LEU A 101 -41.46 16.95 0.31
C LEU A 101 -40.82 18.34 0.27
N ASP A 102 -41.28 19.29 1.08
CA ASP A 102 -40.66 20.61 1.22
C ASP A 102 -39.24 20.52 1.80
N GLN A 103 -39.02 19.63 2.77
CA GLN A 103 -37.68 19.35 3.28
C GLN A 103 -36.78 18.75 2.20
N MET A 104 -37.29 17.84 1.39
CA MET A 104 -36.53 17.25 0.29
C MET A 104 -36.13 18.29 -0.76
N LEU A 105 -37.06 19.14 -1.21
CA LEU A 105 -36.76 20.22 -2.15
C LEU A 105 -35.74 21.21 -1.57
N TYR A 106 -35.83 21.49 -0.28
CA TYR A 106 -34.85 22.33 0.41
C TYR A 106 -33.44 21.71 0.39
N ILE A 107 -33.33 20.41 0.64
CA ILE A 107 -32.07 19.67 0.56
C ILE A 107 -31.50 19.71 -0.86
N MET A 108 -32.34 19.51 -1.89
CA MET A 108 -31.89 19.57 -3.28
C MET A 108 -31.34 20.96 -3.65
N ALA A 109 -32.07 22.03 -3.30
CA ALA A 109 -31.64 23.40 -3.58
C ALA A 109 -30.30 23.72 -2.88
N ALA A 110 -30.19 23.40 -1.60
CA ALA A 110 -28.97 23.60 -0.81
C ALA A 110 -27.78 22.79 -1.34
N TYR A 111 -28.00 21.53 -1.73
CA TYR A 111 -26.96 20.67 -2.28
C TYR A 111 -26.49 21.16 -3.66
N ALA A 112 -27.42 21.64 -4.50
CA ALA A 112 -27.07 22.25 -5.78
C ALA A 112 -26.17 23.48 -5.58
N ASP A 113 -26.55 24.37 -4.66
CA ASP A 113 -25.78 25.57 -4.33
C ASP A 113 -24.38 25.22 -3.81
N GLU A 114 -24.26 24.30 -2.85
CA GLU A 114 -22.96 23.82 -2.35
C GLU A 114 -22.12 23.18 -3.47
N THR A 115 -22.75 22.43 -4.39
CA THR A 115 -22.04 21.75 -5.47
C THR A 115 -21.40 22.75 -6.42
N PHE A 116 -22.17 23.71 -6.92
CA PHE A 116 -21.68 24.67 -7.91
C PHE A 116 -20.80 25.78 -7.30
N LEU A 117 -20.91 26.05 -6.00
CA LEU A 117 -20.04 27.02 -5.32
C LEU A 117 -18.75 26.39 -4.78
N CYS A 118 -18.85 25.22 -4.14
CA CYS A 118 -17.76 24.67 -3.33
C CYS A 118 -17.15 23.38 -3.89
N LEU A 119 -17.91 22.53 -4.59
CA LEU A 119 -17.42 21.22 -5.05
C LEU A 119 -16.85 21.24 -6.48
N VAL A 120 -17.32 22.15 -7.33
CA VAL A 120 -16.91 22.24 -8.75
C VAL A 120 -16.06 23.48 -8.98
N GLU A 121 -14.93 23.33 -9.67
CA GLU A 121 -14.03 24.44 -10.02
C GLU A 121 -14.26 24.93 -11.46
N TRP A 122 -15.16 25.91 -11.64
CA TRP A 122 -15.64 26.39 -12.94
C TRP A 122 -15.79 27.92 -12.98
N SER A 123 -15.93 28.49 -14.18
CA SER A 123 -15.99 29.94 -14.42
C SER A 123 -17.32 30.59 -14.02
N GLY A 124 -18.38 29.80 -13.84
CA GLY A 124 -19.72 30.30 -13.49
C GLY A 124 -20.00 30.50 -12.00
N LYS A 125 -18.99 30.36 -11.12
CA LYS A 125 -19.19 30.50 -9.65
C LYS A 125 -19.76 31.85 -9.26
N ASP A 126 -19.22 32.94 -9.81
CA ASP A 126 -19.66 34.29 -9.50
C ASP A 126 -21.08 34.55 -10.01
N TYR A 127 -21.44 33.99 -11.18
CA TYR A 127 -22.80 34.05 -11.69
C TYR A 127 -23.79 33.31 -10.77
N TRP A 128 -23.35 32.20 -10.18
CA TRP A 128 -24.15 31.38 -9.27
C TRP A 128 -24.30 31.99 -7.88
N SER A 129 -23.25 32.63 -7.34
CA SER A 129 -23.27 33.23 -6.00
C SER A 129 -24.31 34.35 -5.88
N ASP A 130 -24.53 35.11 -6.95
CA ASP A 130 -25.58 36.13 -7.03
C ASP A 130 -27.00 35.54 -7.15
N ARG A 131 -27.13 34.25 -7.52
CA ARG A 131 -28.40 33.61 -7.88
C ARG A 131 -28.58 32.23 -7.24
N LEU A 132 -28.40 32.16 -5.92
CA LEU A 132 -28.61 30.92 -5.17
C LEU A 132 -30.01 30.32 -5.38
N MET A 133 -30.07 28.99 -5.54
CA MET A 133 -31.33 28.25 -5.66
C MET A 133 -32.14 28.32 -4.36
N GLU A 134 -31.48 28.27 -3.20
CA GLU A 134 -32.11 28.46 -1.90
C GLU A 134 -32.80 29.82 -1.80
N LEU A 135 -32.13 30.89 -2.23
CA LEU A 135 -32.68 32.24 -2.18
C LEU A 135 -33.89 32.37 -3.10
N ARG A 136 -33.86 31.72 -4.26
CA ARG A 136 -34.95 31.76 -5.24
C ARG A 136 -36.20 31.02 -4.73
N LEU A 137 -36.02 29.80 -4.22
CA LEU A 137 -37.12 28.91 -3.85
C LEU A 137 -37.65 29.17 -2.43
N PHE A 138 -36.76 29.41 -1.47
CA PHE A 138 -37.08 29.46 -0.04
C PHE A 138 -36.82 30.83 0.60
N ARG A 139 -36.33 31.81 -0.17
CA ARG A 139 -36.00 33.17 0.33
C ARG A 139 -35.05 33.14 1.53
N SER A 140 -34.12 32.19 1.52
CA SER A 140 -33.18 31.92 2.61
C SER A 140 -31.76 31.72 2.04
N GLN A 141 -30.75 31.97 2.87
CA GLN A 141 -29.32 31.78 2.55
C GLN A 141 -28.58 31.08 3.72
N VAL A 142 -29.32 30.32 4.53
CA VAL A 142 -28.80 29.68 5.75
C VAL A 142 -28.84 28.16 5.67
N ALA A 143 -28.97 27.57 4.48
CA ALA A 143 -29.07 26.11 4.31
C ALA A 143 -27.91 25.33 4.92
N GLY A 144 -26.70 25.89 4.85
CA GLY A 144 -25.51 25.29 5.44
C GLY A 144 -25.63 25.03 6.94
N GLN A 145 -26.47 25.77 7.67
CA GLN A 145 -26.76 25.56 9.10
C GLN A 145 -28.11 24.89 9.32
N GLU A 146 -29.12 25.29 8.54
CA GLU A 146 -30.49 24.84 8.70
C GLU A 146 -30.65 23.34 8.41
N ILE A 147 -29.88 22.78 7.47
CA ILE A 147 -29.87 21.33 7.22
C ILE A 147 -29.47 20.55 8.48
N PHE A 148 -28.38 20.94 9.16
CA PHE A 148 -27.96 20.27 10.39
C PHE A 148 -28.97 20.46 11.52
N ARG A 149 -29.58 21.65 11.62
CA ARG A 149 -30.68 21.91 12.58
C ARG A 149 -31.91 21.04 12.32
N ARG A 150 -32.22 20.74 11.06
CA ARG A 150 -33.30 19.81 10.68
C ARG A 150 -32.93 18.37 11.00
N ILE A 151 -31.68 17.96 10.75
CA ILE A 151 -31.16 16.65 11.16
C ILE A 151 -31.26 16.48 12.68
N ASP A 152 -30.84 17.47 13.47
CA ASP A 152 -30.94 17.40 14.94
C ASP A 152 -32.39 17.29 15.43
N ARG A 153 -33.32 18.03 14.81
CA ARG A 153 -34.76 17.90 15.10
C ARG A 153 -35.30 16.52 14.73
N LEU A 154 -34.89 15.97 13.59
CA LEU A 154 -35.27 14.64 13.11
C LEU A 154 -34.79 13.54 14.07
N LEU A 155 -33.54 13.64 14.52
CA LEU A 155 -32.95 12.70 15.47
C LEU A 155 -33.60 12.78 16.86
N ALA A 156 -34.07 13.97 17.27
CA ALA A 156 -34.71 14.18 18.57
C ALA A 156 -36.14 13.64 18.65
N ARG A 157 -36.94 13.75 17.58
CA ARG A 157 -38.38 13.41 17.61
C ARG A 157 -38.66 11.91 17.51
N GLN A 158 -37.76 11.12 16.94
CA GLN A 158 -37.92 9.67 16.73
C GLN A 158 -39.27 9.25 16.09
N ASP A 159 -39.87 10.13 15.27
CA ASP A 159 -41.15 9.87 14.60
C ASP A 159 -41.04 8.68 13.62
N TYR A 160 -42.09 7.85 13.58
CA TYR A 160 -42.23 6.79 12.57
C TYR A 160 -42.64 7.39 11.22
N GLY A 161 -42.03 6.92 10.12
CA GLY A 161 -42.31 7.43 8.77
C GLY A 161 -41.35 8.50 8.24
N THR A 162 -40.39 8.96 9.05
CA THR A 162 -39.32 9.89 8.60
C THR A 162 -38.00 9.19 8.26
N GLU A 163 -38.02 7.86 8.16
CA GLU A 163 -36.84 7.04 7.85
C GLU A 163 -36.27 7.36 6.48
N GLU A 164 -37.14 7.50 5.49
CA GLU A 164 -36.72 7.80 4.14
C GLU A 164 -36.07 9.20 4.05
N LEU A 165 -36.62 10.17 4.77
CA LEU A 165 -36.02 11.50 4.89
C LEU A 165 -34.65 11.45 5.60
N ALA A 166 -34.50 10.63 6.65
CA ALA A 166 -33.20 10.40 7.29
C ALA A 166 -32.18 9.76 6.32
N ALA A 167 -32.63 8.87 5.44
CA ALA A 167 -31.79 8.28 4.40
C ALA A 167 -31.38 9.32 3.34
N VAL A 168 -32.26 10.24 2.95
CA VAL A 168 -31.94 11.37 2.06
C VAL A 168 -30.89 12.29 2.70
N TYR A 169 -31.03 12.64 3.98
CA TYR A 169 -30.01 13.41 4.70
C TYR A 169 -28.67 12.68 4.76
N LEU A 170 -28.68 11.38 5.06
CA LEU A 170 -27.48 10.55 5.11
C LEU A 170 -26.78 10.53 3.74
N MET A 171 -27.54 10.33 2.66
CA MET A 171 -27.01 10.35 1.30
C MET A 171 -26.40 11.71 0.96
N THR A 172 -27.08 12.80 1.30
CA THR A 172 -26.59 14.16 1.06
C THR A 172 -25.24 14.41 1.72
N LEU A 173 -25.07 13.99 2.98
CA LEU A 173 -23.78 14.07 3.68
C LEU A 173 -22.73 13.14 3.07
N ALA A 174 -23.11 11.93 2.66
CA ALA A 174 -22.21 10.96 2.03
C ALA A 174 -21.68 11.45 0.67
N LEU A 175 -22.48 12.24 -0.06
CA LEU A 175 -22.10 12.87 -1.32
C LEU A 175 -21.17 14.08 -1.16
N GLY A 176 -20.89 14.49 0.07
CA GLY A 176 -19.90 15.54 0.37
C GLY A 176 -20.49 16.91 0.68
N PHE A 177 -21.78 17.00 1.03
CA PHE A 177 -22.33 18.23 1.60
C PHE A 177 -21.66 18.56 2.93
N LYS A 178 -21.06 19.75 3.05
CA LYS A 178 -20.34 20.17 4.25
C LYS A 178 -21.04 21.27 5.01
N GLY A 179 -21.62 22.24 4.30
CA GLY A 179 -22.35 23.36 4.90
C GLY A 179 -21.50 24.09 5.96
N GLN A 180 -22.07 24.35 7.14
CA GLN A 180 -21.36 25.05 8.23
C GLN A 180 -20.07 24.35 8.70
N TYR A 181 -19.92 23.05 8.47
CA TYR A 181 -18.78 22.25 8.92
C TYR A 181 -17.70 22.09 7.84
N LEU A 182 -17.63 23.00 6.87
CA LEU A 182 -16.59 23.01 5.81
C LEU A 182 -15.16 22.85 6.35
N ARG A 183 -14.87 23.41 7.54
CA ARG A 183 -13.56 23.37 8.20
C ARG A 183 -13.44 22.28 9.29
N GLU A 184 -14.50 21.51 9.54
CA GLU A 184 -14.57 20.54 10.64
C GLU A 184 -15.10 19.17 10.15
N PRO A 185 -14.27 18.36 9.47
CA PRO A 185 -14.71 17.09 8.88
C PRO A 185 -15.18 16.07 9.93
N ASN A 186 -14.64 16.14 11.16
CA ASN A 186 -15.03 15.24 12.25
C ASN A 186 -16.50 15.44 12.67
N SER A 187 -17.01 16.67 12.60
CA SER A 187 -18.39 16.98 12.95
C SER A 187 -19.37 16.32 11.98
N ILE A 188 -19.05 16.33 10.68
CA ILE A 188 -19.86 15.67 9.63
C ILE A 188 -19.95 14.16 9.87
N GLU A 189 -18.83 13.53 10.23
CA GLU A 189 -18.78 12.09 10.52
C GLU A 189 -19.68 11.69 11.70
N ILE A 190 -19.76 12.54 12.72
CA ILE A 190 -20.66 12.33 13.87
C ILE A 190 -22.13 12.34 13.40
N TYR A 191 -22.53 13.30 12.56
CA TYR A 191 -23.88 13.35 12.00
C TYR A 191 -24.20 12.15 11.11
N ARG A 192 -23.24 11.73 10.27
CA ARG A 192 -23.35 10.54 9.43
C ARG A 192 -23.62 9.29 10.27
N ARG A 193 -22.86 9.11 11.36
CA ARG A 193 -23.05 7.98 12.27
C ARG A 193 -24.39 8.04 13.00
N LYS A 194 -24.79 9.20 13.54
CA LYS A 194 -26.10 9.37 14.20
C LYS A 194 -27.27 9.01 13.27
N LEU A 195 -27.23 9.47 12.02
CA LEU A 195 -28.25 9.15 11.02
C LEU A 195 -28.26 7.66 10.64
N PHE A 196 -27.07 7.06 10.48
CA PHE A 196 -26.94 5.64 10.21
C PHE A 196 -27.50 4.78 11.35
N ASP A 197 -27.14 5.10 12.60
CA ASP A 197 -27.64 4.40 13.79
C ASP A 197 -29.17 4.51 13.89
N ARG A 198 -29.74 5.70 13.60
CA ARG A 198 -31.20 5.88 13.55
C ARG A 198 -31.85 4.99 12.48
N LEU A 199 -31.31 4.95 11.27
CA LEU A 199 -31.84 4.10 10.19
C LEU A 199 -31.77 2.62 10.55
N LEU A 200 -30.67 2.19 11.15
CA LEU A 200 -30.46 0.80 11.60
C LEU A 200 -31.46 0.39 12.69
N LEU A 201 -31.77 1.28 13.63
CA LEU A 201 -32.73 1.02 14.71
C LEU A 201 -34.19 1.00 14.23
N THR A 202 -34.50 1.67 13.12
CA THR A 202 -35.89 1.84 12.65
C THR A 202 -36.27 0.82 11.58
N ASN A 203 -35.33 0.41 10.73
CA ASN A 203 -35.49 -0.66 9.76
C ASN A 203 -34.59 -1.85 10.12
N PRO A 204 -35.10 -2.84 10.88
CA PRO A 204 -34.40 -4.12 11.05
C PRO A 204 -34.21 -4.86 9.72
N ASP A 205 -34.94 -4.52 8.65
CA ASP A 205 -34.69 -5.06 7.31
C ASP A 205 -33.42 -4.48 6.64
N LEU A 206 -33.02 -3.26 7.01
CA LEU A 206 -31.68 -2.70 6.72
C LEU A 206 -30.63 -3.24 7.71
N GLY A 207 -31.07 -3.57 8.92
CA GLY A 207 -30.29 -4.20 9.98
C GLY A 207 -30.32 -5.71 9.93
N TRP A 208 -29.60 -6.30 8.97
CA TRP A 208 -29.34 -7.75 8.95
C TRP A 208 -30.57 -8.65 8.80
N ASP A 209 -31.55 -8.28 7.97
CA ASP A 209 -32.30 -9.35 7.31
C ASP A 209 -31.27 -10.11 6.44
N GLY A 210 -31.09 -11.40 6.69
CA GLY A 210 -29.86 -12.18 6.45
C GLY A 210 -29.34 -12.32 5.00
N ARG A 211 -29.71 -11.40 4.10
CA ARG A 211 -29.09 -11.15 2.79
C ARG A 211 -27.73 -10.50 2.97
N ARG A 212 -26.77 -11.35 3.32
CA ARG A 212 -25.34 -11.09 3.14
C ARG A 212 -25.12 -10.56 1.71
N ILE A 213 -24.47 -9.40 1.58
CA ILE A 213 -24.21 -8.72 0.28
C ILE A 213 -23.52 -9.67 -0.72
N PHE A 214 -22.72 -10.60 -0.21
CA PHE A 214 -22.19 -11.74 -0.95
C PHE A 214 -22.38 -13.02 -0.12
N PRO A 215 -23.45 -13.79 -0.31
CA PRO A 215 -23.69 -15.01 0.46
C PRO A 215 -22.53 -16.00 0.35
N GLU A 216 -21.86 -16.03 -0.81
CA GLU A 216 -20.72 -16.89 -1.12
C GLU A 216 -19.45 -16.53 -0.35
N ALA A 217 -19.19 -15.24 -0.11
CA ALA A 217 -18.06 -14.79 0.73
C ALA A 217 -18.22 -15.26 2.18
N TYR A 218 -19.45 -15.43 2.63
CA TYR A 218 -19.76 -15.94 3.96
C TYR A 218 -20.03 -17.45 4.02
N ARG A 219 -20.14 -18.15 2.88
CA ARG A 219 -20.17 -19.63 2.85
C ARG A 219 -18.82 -20.22 3.24
N HIS A 220 -17.73 -19.45 3.08
CA HIS A 220 -16.38 -19.87 3.45
C HIS A 220 -15.86 -19.25 4.75
N THR A 221 -16.62 -18.37 5.41
CA THR A 221 -16.38 -18.03 6.82
C THR A 221 -17.19 -18.96 7.70
N VAL A 222 -16.60 -20.14 7.94
CA VAL A 222 -16.90 -20.88 9.16
C VAL A 222 -16.81 -19.89 10.32
N THR A 223 -17.92 -19.65 11.01
CA THR A 223 -18.10 -19.88 12.46
C THR A 223 -19.47 -19.32 12.88
N GLU A 224 -20.51 -20.15 12.87
CA GLU A 224 -21.59 -20.04 13.85
C GLU A 224 -20.97 -20.26 15.22
N GLY A 225 -20.56 -19.18 15.85
CA GLY A 225 -20.13 -19.16 17.23
C GLY A 225 -20.59 -17.82 17.76
N ALA A 226 -21.37 -17.84 18.83
CA ALA A 226 -21.57 -16.67 19.68
C ALA A 226 -20.24 -15.91 19.81
N PRO A 227 -20.22 -14.58 19.90
CA PRO A 227 -18.97 -13.81 19.98
C PRO A 227 -18.16 -14.28 21.19
N VAL A 228 -17.29 -15.27 20.98
CA VAL A 228 -16.33 -15.74 21.94
C VAL A 228 -15.34 -14.60 22.00
N LYS A 229 -15.43 -13.82 23.08
CA LYS A 229 -14.37 -12.89 23.46
C LYS A 229 -13.07 -13.66 23.34
N MET A 230 -12.25 -13.28 22.35
CA MET A 230 -10.94 -13.87 22.16
C MET A 230 -10.22 -13.78 23.51
N PRO A 231 -9.72 -14.91 24.05
CA PRO A 231 -8.94 -14.87 25.28
C PRO A 231 -7.84 -13.83 25.08
N GLU A 232 -7.85 -12.79 25.92
CA GLU A 232 -6.88 -11.70 25.80
C GLU A 232 -5.48 -12.32 25.70
N PRO A 233 -4.70 -12.03 24.64
CA PRO A 233 -3.44 -12.72 24.38
C PRO A 233 -2.45 -12.56 25.55
N LYS A 234 -2.65 -11.54 26.39
CA LYS A 234 -1.91 -11.30 27.63
C LYS A 234 -1.94 -12.48 28.62
N LYS A 235 -3.05 -13.22 28.72
CA LYS A 235 -3.15 -14.37 29.63
C LYS A 235 -2.34 -15.57 29.13
N TRP A 236 -2.33 -15.79 27.82
CA TRP A 236 -1.55 -16.86 27.19
C TRP A 236 -0.05 -16.56 27.20
N TRP A 237 0.35 -15.31 27.05
CA TRP A 237 1.75 -14.91 27.23
C TRP A 237 2.28 -15.22 28.63
N GLY A 238 1.46 -15.10 29.67
CA GLY A 238 1.82 -15.52 31.03
C GLY A 238 2.06 -17.02 31.16
N VAL A 239 1.20 -17.84 30.54
CA VAL A 239 1.36 -19.31 30.52
C VAL A 239 2.62 -19.71 29.73
N VAL A 240 2.85 -19.10 28.58
CA VAL A 240 4.06 -19.32 27.78
C VAL A 240 5.30 -18.92 28.57
N ALA A 241 5.30 -17.75 29.22
CA ALA A 241 6.40 -17.31 30.06
C ALA A 241 6.66 -18.26 31.24
N ALA A 242 5.61 -18.81 31.85
CA ALA A 242 5.74 -19.80 32.92
C ALA A 242 6.34 -21.12 32.42
N ILE A 243 5.91 -21.61 31.25
CA ILE A 243 6.46 -22.82 30.63
C ILE A 243 7.93 -22.62 30.26
N VAL A 244 8.27 -21.48 29.63
CA VAL A 244 9.65 -21.13 29.29
C VAL A 244 10.50 -21.00 30.56
N GLY A 245 9.97 -20.36 31.61
CA GLY A 245 10.64 -20.25 32.91
C GLY A 245 10.91 -21.61 33.54
N ALA A 246 9.91 -22.49 33.58
CA ALA A 246 10.06 -23.85 34.11
C ALA A 246 11.08 -24.65 33.30
N TRP A 247 11.04 -24.55 31.96
CA TRP A 247 12.01 -25.19 31.08
C TRP A 247 13.44 -24.67 31.32
N LEU A 248 13.62 -23.36 31.46
CA LEU A 248 14.91 -22.76 31.79
C LEU A 248 15.43 -23.24 33.15
N ILE A 249 14.57 -23.36 34.15
CA ILE A 249 14.95 -23.87 35.48
C ILE A 249 15.41 -25.32 35.38
N VAL A 250 14.63 -26.19 34.72
CA VAL A 250 14.99 -27.60 34.53
C VAL A 250 16.27 -27.73 33.72
N SER A 251 16.42 -26.95 32.66
CA SER A 251 17.65 -26.91 31.84
C SER A 251 18.85 -26.44 32.66
N THR A 252 18.68 -25.42 33.50
CA THR A 252 19.75 -24.92 34.39
C THR A 252 20.14 -25.95 35.43
N ILE A 253 19.17 -26.65 36.04
CA ILE A 253 19.44 -27.72 37.00
C ILE A 253 20.13 -28.89 36.31
N ALA A 254 19.65 -29.32 35.14
CA ALA A 254 20.27 -30.37 34.35
C ALA A 254 21.71 -30.00 33.97
N TRP A 255 21.94 -28.76 33.53
CA TRP A 255 23.28 -28.23 33.28
C TRP A 255 24.15 -28.26 34.53
N LEU A 256 23.64 -27.85 35.70
CA LEU A 256 24.41 -27.91 36.95
C LEU A 256 24.75 -29.35 37.39
N VAL A 257 23.85 -30.30 37.18
CA VAL A 257 24.08 -31.73 37.47
C VAL A 257 25.07 -32.35 36.49
N VAL A 258 25.01 -32.00 35.21
CA VAL A 258 25.91 -32.51 34.16
C VAL A 258 27.28 -31.83 34.20
N VAL A 259 27.34 -30.54 34.52
CA VAL A 259 28.59 -29.74 34.58
C VAL A 259 29.25 -29.81 35.96
N GLY A 260 28.51 -30.15 37.03
CA GLY A 260 29.06 -30.40 38.36
C GLY A 260 30.24 -31.39 38.37
N PRO A 261 30.13 -32.58 37.77
CA PRO A 261 31.23 -33.54 37.71
C PRO A 261 32.36 -33.11 36.77
N THR A 262 32.07 -32.35 35.69
CA THR A 262 33.14 -31.83 34.83
C THR A 262 33.93 -30.72 35.50
N ARG A 263 33.34 -29.91 36.39
CA ARG A 263 34.09 -28.90 37.18
C ARG A 263 35.12 -29.54 38.13
N LYS A 264 34.81 -30.69 38.72
CA LYS A 264 35.76 -31.43 39.58
C LYS A 264 36.92 -32.02 38.79
N ASN A 265 36.68 -32.45 37.56
CA ASN A 265 37.73 -32.96 36.67
C ASN A 265 38.52 -31.82 36.00
N LEU A 266 37.84 -30.72 35.66
CA LEU A 266 38.47 -29.55 35.06
C LEU A 266 39.33 -28.77 36.06
N SER A 267 39.11 -28.77 37.37
CA SER A 267 40.08 -28.14 38.29
C SER A 267 41.43 -28.85 38.26
N VAL A 268 41.42 -30.18 38.10
CA VAL A 268 42.65 -30.99 37.94
C VAL A 268 43.29 -30.70 36.59
N THR A 269 42.50 -30.57 35.51
CA THR A 269 43.02 -30.22 34.18
C THR A 269 43.42 -28.76 34.04
N ARG A 270 42.78 -27.80 34.73
CA ARG A 270 43.11 -26.37 34.70
C ARG A 270 44.38 -26.09 35.48
N HIS A 271 44.67 -26.83 36.54
CA HIS A 271 45.98 -26.76 37.19
C HIS A 271 47.07 -27.35 36.30
N ALA A 272 46.80 -28.45 35.58
CA ALA A 272 47.73 -29.01 34.60
C ALA A 272 47.91 -28.11 33.36
N LEU A 273 46.83 -27.51 32.87
CA LEU A 273 46.85 -26.61 31.72
C LEU A 273 47.46 -25.26 32.11
N ALA A 274 47.15 -24.65 33.25
CA ALA A 274 47.76 -23.39 33.68
C ALA A 274 49.30 -23.48 33.82
N VAL A 275 49.82 -24.65 34.20
CA VAL A 275 51.26 -24.96 34.22
C VAL A 275 51.85 -25.06 32.80
N VAL A 276 51.06 -25.49 31.81
CA VAL A 276 51.46 -25.64 30.40
C VAL A 276 51.18 -24.38 29.55
N THR A 277 50.12 -23.62 29.85
CA THR A 277 49.71 -22.40 29.14
C THR A 277 50.50 -21.18 29.59
N SER A 278 51.01 -21.16 30.83
CA SER A 278 52.06 -20.19 31.22
C SER A 278 53.34 -20.34 30.41
N GLN A 279 53.53 -21.48 29.71
CA GLN A 279 54.64 -21.68 28.78
C GLN A 279 54.32 -21.27 27.32
N HIS A 280 53.06 -21.04 26.92
CA HIS A 280 52.72 -20.97 25.47
C HIS A 280 51.77 -19.85 24.97
N SER A 281 51.09 -19.03 25.79
CA SER A 281 50.07 -18.09 25.22
C SER A 281 50.22 -16.61 25.61
N THR A 282 51.38 -16.01 25.31
CA THR A 282 51.38 -14.61 24.87
C THR A 282 50.96 -14.59 23.40
N ALA A 283 49.95 -13.78 23.09
CA ALA A 283 49.48 -13.41 21.74
C ALA A 283 48.33 -14.25 21.16
N GLU A 284 47.11 -13.71 21.28
CA GLU A 284 46.12 -13.75 20.20
C GLU A 284 45.07 -12.64 20.42
N THR A 285 45.17 -11.55 19.66
CA THR A 285 44.10 -10.58 19.40
C THR A 285 44.45 -9.88 18.08
N THR A 286 43.44 -9.60 17.25
CA THR A 286 43.42 -8.91 15.93
C THR A 286 43.46 -9.80 14.67
N ALA A 287 42.31 -10.33 14.24
CA ALA A 287 42.11 -10.78 12.86
C ALA A 287 41.17 -9.80 12.14
N LYS A 288 41.61 -9.27 10.98
CA LYS A 288 40.95 -8.22 10.16
C LYS A 288 39.98 -8.79 9.10
N TRP A 289 39.91 -10.12 9.00
CA TRP A 289 39.18 -10.84 7.95
C TRP A 289 38.32 -11.93 8.58
N SER A 290 37.11 -12.11 8.03
CA SER A 290 36.27 -13.26 8.35
C SER A 290 36.40 -14.31 7.25
N SER A 291 36.71 -15.55 7.62
CA SER A 291 36.87 -16.67 6.69
C SER A 291 35.68 -17.62 6.77
N LEU A 292 35.04 -17.90 5.63
CA LEU A 292 33.97 -18.90 5.48
C LEU A 292 34.51 -20.09 4.71
N VAL A 293 34.29 -21.30 5.21
CA VAL A 293 34.77 -22.54 4.59
C VAL A 293 33.66 -23.15 3.73
N PHE A 294 33.98 -23.62 2.53
CA PHE A 294 33.04 -24.35 1.68
C PHE A 294 32.80 -25.75 2.25
N GLU A 295 31.55 -26.18 2.32
CA GLU A 295 31.21 -27.54 2.72
C GLU A 295 31.24 -28.47 1.50
N GLN A 296 31.93 -29.61 1.62
CA GLN A 296 31.95 -30.63 0.58
C GLN A 296 30.71 -31.52 0.73
N GLN A 297 29.73 -31.38 -0.17
CA GLN A 297 28.50 -32.16 -0.14
C GLN A 297 28.40 -33.03 -1.40
N GLY A 298 28.67 -34.32 -1.23
CA GLY A 298 28.69 -35.28 -2.33
C GLY A 298 29.83 -34.99 -3.31
N ASP A 299 29.50 -34.72 -4.57
CA ASP A 299 30.47 -34.47 -5.64
C ASP A 299 30.67 -32.97 -5.94
N ALA A 300 30.43 -32.09 -4.98
CA ALA A 300 30.65 -30.66 -5.16
C ALA A 300 30.99 -29.94 -3.85
N PHE A 301 31.81 -28.89 -3.95
CA PHE A 301 31.98 -27.89 -2.91
C PHE A 301 30.85 -26.87 -3.04
N GLN A 302 30.11 -26.67 -1.95
CA GLN A 302 28.97 -25.76 -1.92
C GLN A 302 29.16 -24.73 -0.82
N LEU A 303 28.83 -23.48 -1.14
CA LEU A 303 28.74 -22.41 -0.16
C LEU A 303 27.52 -21.54 -0.46
N PRO A 304 26.56 -21.42 0.47
CA PRO A 304 25.50 -20.42 0.35
C PRO A 304 26.12 -19.03 0.49
N LEU A 305 25.95 -18.19 -0.53
CA LEU A 305 26.52 -16.85 -0.52
C LEU A 305 25.74 -15.94 0.45
N PRO A 306 26.40 -15.24 1.37
CA PRO A 306 25.72 -14.33 2.29
C PRO A 306 25.19 -13.10 1.54
N ALA A 307 24.02 -12.59 1.94
CA ALA A 307 23.42 -11.41 1.32
C ALA A 307 24.21 -10.10 1.57
N THR A 308 25.21 -10.14 2.46
CA THR A 308 26.05 -9.00 2.88
C THR A 308 27.24 -8.73 1.94
N LEU A 309 27.35 -9.47 0.83
CA LEU A 309 28.44 -9.30 -0.13
C LEU A 309 28.43 -7.90 -0.77
N SER A 310 29.63 -7.38 -1.05
CA SER A 310 29.80 -6.07 -1.68
C SER A 310 29.27 -6.08 -3.10
N VAL A 311 28.53 -5.03 -3.47
CA VAL A 311 27.93 -4.84 -4.80
C VAL A 311 28.54 -3.60 -5.45
N LYS A 312 28.99 -3.73 -6.70
CA LYS A 312 29.55 -2.66 -7.53
C LYS A 312 28.50 -2.17 -8.53
N ARG A 313 28.40 -0.84 -8.71
CA ARG A 313 27.53 -0.21 -9.69
C ARG A 313 28.19 -0.24 -11.07
N THR A 314 27.53 -0.83 -12.07
CA THR A 314 27.98 -0.88 -13.47
C THR A 314 26.91 -0.26 -14.39
N ALA A 315 27.25 -0.03 -15.67
CA ALA A 315 26.35 0.59 -16.64
C ALA A 315 25.07 -0.23 -16.93
N THR A 316 25.09 -1.53 -16.65
CA THR A 316 23.98 -2.47 -16.85
C THR A 316 23.20 -2.80 -15.57
N GLY A 317 23.61 -2.25 -14.42
CA GLY A 317 22.95 -2.45 -13.14
C GLY A 317 23.92 -2.60 -11.95
N ASN A 318 23.41 -3.13 -10.83
CA ASN A 318 24.23 -3.44 -9.66
C ASN A 318 24.67 -4.90 -9.71
N VAL A 319 25.98 -5.16 -9.72
CA VAL A 319 26.59 -6.49 -9.86
C VAL A 319 27.43 -6.82 -8.63
N VAL A 320 27.46 -8.09 -8.20
CA VAL A 320 28.27 -8.52 -7.05
C VAL A 320 29.76 -8.32 -7.35
N ALA A 321 30.52 -7.81 -6.39
CA ALA A 321 31.96 -7.63 -6.52
C ALA A 321 32.69 -8.99 -6.54
N PRO A 322 33.86 -9.08 -7.20
CA PRO A 322 34.64 -10.31 -7.24
C PRO A 322 34.94 -10.85 -5.84
N LEU A 323 34.73 -12.15 -5.65
CA LEU A 323 34.88 -12.86 -4.38
C LEU A 323 36.31 -13.41 -4.25
N LEU A 324 36.93 -13.22 -3.08
CA LEU A 324 38.27 -13.72 -2.80
C LEU A 324 38.20 -15.14 -2.26
N ILE A 325 38.62 -16.11 -3.07
CA ILE A 325 38.61 -17.53 -2.72
C ILE A 325 40.06 -18.00 -2.56
N GLY A 326 40.39 -18.51 -1.37
CA GLY A 326 41.60 -19.25 -1.09
C GLY A 326 41.36 -20.74 -1.32
N VAL A 327 42.20 -21.38 -2.12
CA VAL A 327 42.18 -22.82 -2.37
C VAL A 327 43.45 -23.42 -1.79
N GLU A 328 43.28 -24.32 -0.83
CA GLU A 328 44.37 -25.13 -0.29
C GLU A 328 44.44 -26.44 -1.07
N VAL A 329 45.65 -26.78 -1.53
CA VAL A 329 45.89 -27.99 -2.33
C VAL A 329 46.58 -29.04 -1.47
N SER A 330 46.05 -30.27 -1.46
CA SER A 330 46.73 -31.42 -0.86
C SER A 330 47.24 -32.35 -1.96
N GLY A 331 48.48 -32.12 -2.41
CA GLY A 331 49.15 -32.96 -3.41
C GLY A 331 49.95 -32.16 -4.43
N GLY A 332 51.25 -32.42 -4.51
CA GLY A 332 52.24 -31.56 -5.16
C GLY A 332 52.26 -31.51 -6.69
N ASN A 333 51.12 -31.53 -7.39
CA ASN A 333 51.13 -31.37 -8.86
C ASN A 333 49.96 -30.56 -9.44
N SER A 334 49.34 -29.70 -8.63
CA SER A 334 48.26 -28.82 -9.06
C SER A 334 48.80 -27.46 -9.49
N THR A 335 48.86 -27.21 -10.79
CA THR A 335 49.23 -25.92 -11.34
C THR A 335 48.09 -24.92 -11.13
N ALA A 336 48.40 -23.66 -10.79
CA ALA A 336 47.41 -22.59 -10.65
C ALA A 336 46.48 -22.44 -11.88
N SER A 337 46.96 -22.78 -13.08
CA SER A 337 46.15 -22.84 -14.31
C SER A 337 45.02 -23.87 -14.26
N ARG A 338 45.26 -25.06 -13.67
CA ARG A 338 44.22 -26.10 -13.53
C ARG A 338 43.18 -25.71 -12.48
N ILE A 339 43.62 -25.06 -11.40
CA ILE A 339 42.70 -24.52 -10.38
C ILE A 339 41.85 -23.39 -10.97
N LYS A 340 42.45 -22.53 -11.81
CA LYS A 340 41.72 -21.47 -12.53
C LYS A 340 40.66 -22.04 -13.48
N GLU A 341 41.01 -23.06 -14.26
CA GLU A 341 40.10 -23.74 -15.18
C GLU A 341 38.95 -24.41 -14.42
N TRP A 342 39.25 -25.06 -13.29
CA TRP A 342 38.24 -25.62 -12.40
C TRP A 342 37.32 -24.55 -11.78
N LEU A 343 37.86 -23.44 -11.27
CA LEU A 343 37.02 -22.36 -10.75
C LEU A 343 36.14 -21.73 -11.84
N SER A 344 36.57 -21.77 -13.10
CA SER A 344 35.77 -21.28 -14.23
C SER A 344 34.60 -22.21 -14.60
N SER A 345 34.64 -23.49 -14.20
CA SER A 345 33.51 -24.42 -14.35
C SER A 345 32.48 -24.29 -13.21
N GLY A 346 32.68 -23.35 -12.28
CA GLY A 346 31.76 -23.05 -11.18
C GLY A 346 30.40 -22.53 -11.66
N LEU A 347 29.36 -22.94 -10.94
CA LEU A 347 27.98 -22.54 -11.21
C LEU A 347 27.35 -21.91 -9.97
N SER A 348 26.71 -20.76 -10.16
CA SER A 348 25.83 -20.15 -9.16
C SER A 348 24.41 -20.63 -9.40
N ARG A 349 23.81 -21.32 -8.42
CA ARG A 349 22.44 -21.83 -8.49
C ARG A 349 21.52 -20.98 -7.61
N PHE A 350 20.43 -20.48 -8.18
CA PHE A 350 19.39 -19.74 -7.44
C PHE A 350 17.98 -20.14 -7.90
N PRO A 351 16.99 -20.09 -6.99
CA PRO A 351 15.61 -20.47 -7.29
C PRO A 351 14.96 -19.48 -8.27
N ILE A 352 14.23 -19.98 -9.28
CA ILE A 352 13.46 -19.13 -10.21
C ILE A 352 12.32 -18.40 -9.48
N ASN A 353 11.76 -19.08 -8.48
CA ASN A 353 10.72 -18.58 -7.59
C ASN A 353 10.90 -19.31 -6.25
N PRO A 354 10.72 -18.66 -5.09
CA PRO A 354 10.78 -19.29 -3.77
C PRO A 354 9.90 -20.54 -3.60
N TYR A 355 8.90 -20.76 -4.47
CA TYR A 355 8.00 -21.93 -4.44
C TYR A 355 8.25 -22.97 -5.54
N SER A 356 9.32 -22.82 -6.33
CA SER A 356 9.64 -23.69 -7.47
C SER A 356 10.87 -24.56 -7.19
N ALA A 357 10.79 -25.85 -7.50
CA ALA A 357 11.95 -26.75 -7.49
C ALA A 357 12.92 -26.51 -8.67
N ALA A 358 12.49 -25.74 -9.68
CA ALA A 358 13.33 -25.35 -10.80
C ALA A 358 14.25 -24.20 -10.39
N ALA A 359 15.56 -24.40 -10.56
CA ALA A 359 16.59 -23.42 -10.29
C ALA A 359 17.23 -22.95 -11.59
N GLN A 360 17.51 -21.65 -11.67
CA GLN A 360 18.37 -21.10 -12.71
C GLN A 360 19.82 -21.26 -12.30
N THR A 361 20.68 -21.48 -13.28
CA THR A 361 22.12 -21.60 -13.11
C THR A 361 22.81 -20.53 -13.93
N LYS A 362 23.76 -19.83 -13.31
CA LYS A 362 24.61 -18.85 -13.99
C LYS A 362 26.07 -19.25 -13.82
N SER A 363 26.79 -19.32 -14.92
CA SER A 363 28.22 -19.64 -14.90
C SER A 363 29.03 -18.46 -14.37
N VAL A 364 30.15 -18.78 -13.71
CA VAL A 364 31.16 -17.81 -13.28
C VAL A 364 31.61 -16.97 -14.47
N ALA A 365 31.60 -15.64 -14.31
CA ALA A 365 31.87 -14.71 -15.40
C ALA A 365 33.37 -14.52 -15.65
N SER A 366 34.19 -14.53 -14.60
CA SER A 366 35.65 -14.48 -14.73
C SER A 366 36.36 -15.02 -13.48
N VAL A 367 37.58 -15.53 -13.68
CA VAL A 367 38.48 -15.96 -12.60
C VAL A 367 39.86 -15.35 -12.85
N GLN A 368 40.40 -14.67 -11.86
CA GLN A 368 41.73 -14.05 -11.89
C GLN A 368 42.55 -14.49 -10.67
N GLN A 369 43.76 -14.97 -10.89
CA GLN A 369 44.68 -15.29 -9.79
C GLN A 369 45.25 -13.98 -9.21
N VAL A 370 45.34 -13.89 -7.88
CA VAL A 370 45.84 -12.71 -7.17
C VAL A 370 46.82 -13.14 -6.09
N SER A 371 47.78 -12.27 -5.77
CA SER A 371 48.69 -12.44 -4.65
C SER A 371 47.96 -12.39 -3.31
N THR A 372 48.56 -12.96 -2.26
CA THR A 372 48.03 -12.98 -0.89
C THR A 372 47.67 -11.56 -0.41
N PRO A 373 46.41 -11.30 -0.02
CA PRO A 373 45.99 -9.98 0.47
C PRO A 373 46.51 -9.67 1.88
N ASP A 374 46.70 -8.38 2.17
CA ASP A 374 47.22 -7.90 3.46
C ASP A 374 46.34 -8.31 4.65
N GLY A 375 46.94 -8.98 5.64
CA GLY A 375 46.29 -9.38 6.89
C GLY A 375 45.64 -10.77 6.87
N ILE A 376 45.86 -11.56 5.82
CA ILE A 376 45.54 -13.00 5.79
C ILE A 376 46.85 -13.78 5.88
N THR A 377 47.05 -14.53 6.96
CA THR A 377 48.14 -15.52 7.05
C THR A 377 47.79 -16.73 6.20
N ALA A 378 48.40 -16.82 5.02
CA ALA A 378 48.27 -17.96 4.13
C ALA A 378 49.33 -19.03 4.45
N GLY A 379 48.95 -20.31 4.43
CA GLY A 379 49.92 -21.40 4.41
C GLY A 379 50.55 -21.53 3.02
N ASP A 380 51.77 -22.09 2.93
CA ASP A 380 52.56 -22.23 1.68
C ASP A 380 51.82 -22.98 0.55
N THR A 381 50.75 -23.69 0.88
CA THR A 381 49.91 -24.50 -0.02
C THR A 381 48.62 -23.79 -0.48
N THR A 382 48.41 -22.52 -0.10
CA THR A 382 47.18 -21.78 -0.37
C THR A 382 47.35 -20.80 -1.53
N SER A 383 46.54 -20.96 -2.57
CA SER A 383 46.47 -20.03 -3.71
C SER A 383 45.18 -19.21 -3.68
N PHE A 384 45.28 -17.90 -3.96
CA PHE A 384 44.13 -16.99 -3.93
C PHE A 384 43.66 -16.60 -5.33
N PHE A 385 42.34 -16.57 -5.51
CA PHE A 385 41.68 -16.23 -6.76
C PHE A 385 40.53 -15.26 -6.50
N LEU A 386 40.41 -14.25 -7.35
CA LEU A 386 39.21 -13.44 -7.47
C LEU A 386 38.27 -14.11 -8.46
N VAL A 387 37.09 -14.48 -7.98
CA VAL A 387 36.05 -15.14 -8.76
C VAL A 387 34.86 -14.19 -8.88
N ASP A 388 34.54 -13.78 -10.10
CA ASP A 388 33.33 -13.02 -10.39
C ASP A 388 32.18 -14.00 -10.63
N PRO A 389 31.20 -14.10 -9.72
CA PRO A 389 30.09 -15.03 -9.88
C PRO A 389 29.12 -14.59 -11.00
N GLY A 390 29.29 -13.39 -11.57
CA GLY A 390 28.44 -12.86 -12.64
C GLY A 390 27.03 -12.51 -12.18
N LEU A 391 26.78 -12.46 -10.86
CA LEU A 391 25.45 -12.29 -10.26
C LEU A 391 25.08 -10.81 -10.14
N SER A 392 23.82 -10.49 -10.42
CA SER A 392 23.26 -9.18 -10.11
C SER A 392 22.89 -9.07 -8.63
N ALA A 393 22.67 -7.85 -8.13
CA ALA A 393 22.15 -7.63 -6.78
C ALA A 393 20.78 -8.27 -6.55
N GLN A 394 19.96 -8.40 -7.61
CA GLN A 394 18.66 -9.07 -7.55
C GLN A 394 18.83 -10.59 -7.41
N ASP A 395 19.82 -11.17 -8.08
CA ASP A 395 20.14 -12.60 -7.97
C ASP A 395 20.69 -12.94 -6.57
N LEU A 396 21.48 -12.04 -5.97
CA LEU A 396 22.02 -12.21 -4.61
C LEU A 396 20.92 -12.24 -3.53
N ALA A 397 19.82 -11.50 -3.74
CA ALA A 397 18.68 -11.50 -2.82
C ALA A 397 17.95 -12.86 -2.77
N LEU A 398 18.18 -13.73 -3.75
CA LEU A 398 17.63 -15.08 -3.82
C LEU A 398 18.51 -16.13 -3.12
N HIS A 399 19.52 -15.71 -2.33
CA HIS A 399 20.46 -16.57 -1.62
C HIS A 399 21.10 -17.65 -2.51
N PRO A 400 21.86 -17.24 -3.55
CA PRO A 400 22.47 -18.17 -4.49
C PRO A 400 23.50 -19.06 -3.78
N THR A 401 23.55 -20.33 -4.18
CA THR A 401 24.57 -21.27 -3.75
C THR A 401 25.64 -21.39 -4.82
N LEU A 402 26.88 -21.04 -4.47
CA LEU A 402 28.02 -21.21 -5.36
C LEU A 402 28.53 -22.64 -5.27
N THR A 403 28.58 -23.33 -6.40
CA THR A 403 28.92 -24.75 -6.50
C THR A 403 30.11 -24.97 -7.41
N PHE A 404 31.09 -25.74 -6.93
CA PHE A 404 32.22 -26.22 -7.73
C PHE A 404 32.26 -27.75 -7.75
N PRO A 405 32.41 -28.41 -8.90
CA PRO A 405 32.39 -29.88 -8.98
C PRO A 405 33.65 -30.50 -8.34
N SER A 406 33.50 -31.55 -7.54
CA SER A 406 34.62 -32.14 -6.79
C SER A 406 35.48 -33.10 -7.62
N ARG A 407 34.88 -33.79 -8.60
CA ARG A 407 35.57 -34.68 -9.56
C ARG A 407 36.68 -34.01 -10.36
N GLU A 408 36.59 -32.71 -10.57
CA GLU A 408 37.56 -31.91 -11.35
C GLU A 408 38.37 -30.94 -10.48
N SER A 409 38.35 -31.12 -9.14
CA SER A 409 38.91 -30.20 -8.14
C SER A 409 40.40 -29.89 -8.22
N ALA A 410 41.10 -30.42 -9.22
CA ALA A 410 42.52 -30.17 -9.47
C ALA A 410 43.37 -30.26 -8.18
N GLY A 411 43.06 -31.19 -7.26
CA GLY A 411 43.79 -31.40 -6.00
C GLY A 411 43.42 -30.47 -4.83
N ALA A 412 42.34 -29.68 -4.94
CA ALA A 412 41.85 -28.84 -3.85
C ALA A 412 41.36 -29.68 -2.66
N ALA A 413 41.93 -29.45 -1.48
CA ALA A 413 41.58 -30.11 -0.23
C ALA A 413 40.63 -29.27 0.62
N ALA A 414 40.83 -27.94 0.63
CA ALA A 414 39.93 -27.01 1.28
C ALA A 414 39.76 -25.75 0.42
N VAL A 415 38.54 -25.21 0.43
CA VAL A 415 38.20 -23.97 -0.25
C VAL A 415 37.62 -23.01 0.77
N THR A 416 38.16 -21.80 0.84
CA THR A 416 37.79 -20.80 1.83
C THR A 416 37.46 -19.48 1.14
N LEU A 417 36.28 -18.93 1.39
CA LEU A 417 35.90 -17.57 1.00
C LEU A 417 36.35 -16.60 2.09
N SER A 418 37.19 -15.63 1.73
CA SER A 418 37.61 -14.57 2.64
C SER A 418 36.78 -13.30 2.40
N ILE A 419 36.10 -12.82 3.44
CA ILE A 419 35.27 -11.62 3.40
C ILE A 419 35.93 -10.55 4.27
N PRO A 420 36.14 -9.32 3.75
CA PRO A 420 36.67 -8.23 4.55
C PRO A 420 35.65 -7.85 5.62
N ASP A 421 36.07 -7.83 6.88
CA ASP A 421 35.21 -7.45 7.99
C ASP A 421 34.91 -5.95 7.84
N ARG A 422 33.67 -5.62 7.47
CA ARG A 422 33.26 -4.22 7.32
C ARG A 422 33.21 -3.60 8.71
N THR A 423 34.30 -2.96 9.15
CA THR A 423 34.18 -1.90 10.14
C THR A 423 33.11 -0.93 9.62
N PRO A 424 32.05 -0.62 10.38
CA PRO A 424 31.06 0.35 9.95
C PRO A 424 31.79 1.67 9.73
N VAL A 425 31.93 2.07 8.46
CA VAL A 425 32.43 3.40 8.13
C VAL A 425 31.42 4.37 8.73
N ALA A 426 31.96 5.15 9.66
CA ALA A 426 31.31 6.24 10.34
C ALA A 426 30.54 7.14 9.38
N THR A 427 29.33 7.49 9.78
CA THR A 427 28.71 8.77 9.44
C THR A 427 28.54 9.53 10.75
N PRO A 428 28.63 10.87 10.76
CA PRO A 428 28.63 11.77 9.61
C PRO A 428 30.02 12.14 9.08
#